data_AF-A0A1M7EZ19-F1
#
_entry.id   AF-A0A1M7EZ19-F1
#
_cell.length_a   1.000
_cell.length_b   1.000
_cell.length_c   1.000
_cell.angle_alpha   90.00
_cell.angle_beta   90.00
_cell.angle_gamma   90.00
#
_symmetry.space_group_name_H-M   'P 1'
#
loop_
_entity.id
_entity.type
_entity.pdbx_description
1 polymer ?
#
loop_
_entity_poly.entity_id
_entity_poly.type
_entity_poly.pdbx_seq_one_letter_code
_entity_poly.pdbx_strand_id
1 'polypeptide(L)'
;MQLETSYAGEIIVMLEEAQDVGLHHVVFPLVPAVAELKPQHCAFFDTLGEALQYRDSKGPYYEPPGPGQSYEIHYRHVEQLLEEIKQANSLTKENSMNRNNLENLTEEMKMLGLGEKEIRQMEELMLKNSPEFQLRTHFPGNKEVVDTVLHFKQSNQSDNYYLNKFHVMLNNAPTLEEGQKYVIITQRPEGADLKPIIRNFESPYEAVAFFKEVQEKSELVVGHMTGNKNDKLVIDHLLAEREHGKETYVAKEFNRTYRAPVVDQTFFVEKGRGFTVPQAVNMIQGRSVYRDDLLNIGGQPYKAWMKLDMDGAKDRHGNYMMNQYNDPHYGYDISKVLDQYQIKEVGDPAQKEVLIAELKNGNRPMITTVKDGEELKLHLEAVPRYSQVNFYQENGKPEKREQFETAVAKAEKLAMSKSKGKATAKQEAKGIEM
;
A
#
# COMPACT_ATOMS: atom_id res chain seq x y z
N MET A 1 23.49 -26.34 -11.32
CA MET A 1 22.28 -25.60 -11.73
C MET A 1 21.88 -24.75 -10.54
N GLN A 2 21.85 -23.42 -10.66
CA GLN A 2 21.56 -22.55 -9.52
C GLN A 2 20.12 -22.05 -9.64
N LEU A 3 19.18 -22.86 -9.15
CA LEU A 3 17.75 -22.53 -9.03
C LEU A 3 17.40 -21.93 -7.67
N GLU A 4 18.42 -21.65 -6.85
CA GLU A 4 18.29 -20.87 -5.63
C GLU A 4 17.99 -19.42 -6.00
N THR A 5 16.91 -18.85 -5.45
CA THR A 5 16.44 -17.50 -5.79
C THR A 5 15.61 -16.91 -4.66
N SER A 6 15.75 -15.60 -4.41
CA SER A 6 14.87 -14.90 -3.45
C SER A 6 13.41 -14.87 -3.90
N TYR A 7 13.14 -15.17 -5.17
CA TYR A 7 11.81 -15.20 -5.77
C TYR A 7 11.18 -16.59 -5.82
N ALA A 8 11.77 -17.60 -5.14
CA ALA A 8 11.32 -18.99 -5.22
C ALA A 8 9.82 -19.12 -4.93
N GLY A 9 9.32 -18.35 -3.97
CA GLY A 9 7.91 -18.25 -3.63
C GLY A 9 6.98 -17.83 -4.74
N GLU A 10 7.24 -16.66 -5.31
CA GLU A 10 6.46 -16.10 -6.41
C GLU A 10 6.51 -17.04 -7.63
N ILE A 11 7.67 -17.65 -7.89
CA ILE A 11 7.84 -18.62 -8.98
C ILE A 11 7.05 -19.90 -8.72
N ILE A 12 7.02 -20.41 -7.49
CA ILE A 12 6.21 -21.58 -7.10
C ILE A 12 4.73 -21.29 -7.32
N VAL A 13 4.22 -20.15 -6.82
CA VAL A 13 2.81 -19.77 -7.00
C VAL A 13 2.47 -19.68 -8.48
N MET A 14 3.33 -19.04 -9.27
CA MET A 14 3.15 -18.91 -10.72
C MET A 14 3.17 -20.27 -11.45
N LEU A 15 3.99 -21.22 -11.00
CA LEU A 15 4.04 -22.59 -11.53
C LEU A 15 2.78 -23.39 -11.15
N GLU A 16 2.30 -23.26 -9.92
CA GLU A 16 1.07 -23.89 -9.44
C GLU A 16 -0.15 -23.33 -10.18
N GLU A 17 -0.26 -22.01 -10.33
CA GLU A 17 -1.31 -21.36 -11.13
C GLU A 17 -1.26 -21.79 -12.60
N ALA A 18 -0.07 -21.88 -13.19
CA ALA A 18 0.11 -22.38 -14.55
C ALA A 18 -0.40 -23.82 -14.70
N GLN A 19 -0.14 -24.69 -13.71
CA GLN A 19 -0.64 -26.06 -13.70
C GLN A 19 -2.17 -26.12 -13.61
N ASP A 20 -2.78 -25.26 -12.80
CA ASP A 20 -4.24 -25.17 -12.62
C ASP A 20 -4.95 -24.73 -13.91
N VAL A 21 -4.33 -23.85 -14.71
CA VAL A 21 -4.87 -23.39 -16.00
C VAL A 21 -4.40 -24.22 -17.20
N GLY A 22 -3.74 -25.36 -16.98
CA GLY A 22 -3.34 -26.29 -18.04
C GLY A 22 -2.11 -25.89 -18.85
N LEU A 23 -1.29 -24.97 -18.33
CA LEU A 23 0.01 -24.60 -18.91
C LEU A 23 1.10 -25.49 -18.31
N HIS A 24 1.50 -26.52 -19.06
CA HIS A 24 2.40 -27.56 -18.56
C HIS A 24 3.88 -27.36 -18.93
N HIS A 25 4.18 -26.35 -19.75
CA HIS A 25 5.52 -26.13 -20.29
C HIS A 25 6.05 -24.74 -19.94
N VAL A 26 7.29 -24.66 -19.44
CA VAL A 26 7.93 -23.40 -19.07
C VAL A 26 9.30 -23.26 -19.71
N VAL A 27 9.58 -22.06 -20.23
CA VAL A 27 10.86 -21.68 -20.85
C VAL A 27 11.44 -20.48 -20.10
N PHE A 28 12.71 -20.57 -19.70
CA PHE A 28 13.39 -19.54 -18.91
C PHE A 28 14.92 -19.55 -19.09
N PRO A 29 15.61 -18.40 -18.99
CA PRO A 29 17.07 -18.34 -18.93
C PRO A 29 17.61 -18.81 -17.57
N LEU A 30 18.75 -19.52 -17.56
CA LEU A 30 19.51 -19.83 -16.34
C LEU A 30 20.78 -18.98 -16.29
N VAL A 31 21.01 -18.29 -15.17
CA VAL A 31 22.14 -17.36 -14.97
C VAL A 31 23.00 -17.86 -13.80
N PRO A 32 24.08 -18.62 -14.05
CA PRO A 32 24.89 -19.22 -12.98
C PRO A 32 25.83 -18.26 -12.24
N ALA A 33 26.02 -17.02 -12.72
CA ALA A 33 27.09 -16.15 -12.22
C ALA A 33 26.59 -14.86 -11.54
N VAL A 34 25.58 -14.15 -12.05
CA VAL A 34 24.93 -13.04 -11.33
C VAL A 34 23.60 -12.66 -11.99
N ALA A 35 22.48 -13.04 -11.36
CA ALA A 35 21.10 -12.56 -11.46
C ALA A 35 20.16 -13.75 -11.26
N GLU A 36 19.55 -13.84 -10.08
CA GLU A 36 18.65 -14.94 -9.70
C GLU A 36 17.51 -15.16 -10.73
N LEU A 37 16.94 -16.37 -10.78
CA LEU A 37 15.73 -16.62 -11.57
C LEU A 37 14.59 -15.76 -11.00
N LYS A 38 13.93 -14.96 -11.85
CA LYS A 38 12.83 -14.06 -11.47
C LYS A 38 11.53 -14.48 -12.14
N PRO A 39 10.35 -14.13 -11.60
CA PRO A 39 9.06 -14.47 -12.21
C PRO A 39 8.96 -14.00 -13.66
N GLN A 40 9.43 -12.79 -13.97
CA GLN A 40 9.37 -12.23 -15.33
C GLN A 40 10.18 -13.00 -16.38
N HIS A 41 11.10 -13.89 -15.96
CA HIS A 41 11.94 -14.70 -16.85
C HIS A 41 11.19 -15.92 -17.40
N CYS A 42 10.13 -16.37 -16.74
CA CYS A 42 9.38 -17.56 -17.12
C CYS A 42 8.33 -17.22 -18.19
N ALA A 43 8.32 -18.01 -19.26
CA ALA A 43 7.27 -18.02 -20.28
C ALA A 43 6.56 -19.38 -20.27
N PHE A 44 5.23 -19.39 -20.20
CA PHE A 44 4.40 -20.58 -20.07
C PHE A 44 3.66 -20.92 -21.35
N PHE A 45 3.47 -22.21 -21.61
CA PHE A 45 2.84 -22.73 -22.82
C PHE A 45 1.97 -23.96 -22.49
N ASP A 46 0.89 -24.12 -23.26
CA ASP A 46 -0.03 -25.27 -23.17
C ASP A 46 0.55 -26.53 -23.83
N THR A 47 1.40 -26.35 -24.85
CA THR A 47 1.95 -27.43 -25.67
C THR A 47 3.46 -27.36 -25.79
N LEU A 48 4.09 -28.53 -25.86
CA LEU A 48 5.53 -28.67 -26.04
C LEU A 48 6.03 -27.98 -27.33
N GLY A 49 5.22 -28.03 -28.40
CA GLY A 49 5.57 -27.43 -29.69
C GLY A 49 5.78 -25.92 -29.59
N GLU A 50 4.84 -25.20 -28.96
CA GLU A 50 4.94 -23.76 -28.76
C GLU A 50 6.13 -23.39 -27.86
N ALA A 51 6.37 -24.14 -26.79
CA ALA A 51 7.50 -23.93 -25.90
C ALA A 51 8.86 -24.08 -26.60
N LEU A 52 9.03 -25.15 -27.38
CA LEU A 52 10.29 -25.38 -28.11
C LEU A 52 10.49 -24.34 -29.22
N GLN A 53 9.43 -23.99 -29.95
CA GLN A 53 9.49 -22.93 -30.95
C GLN A 53 9.89 -21.59 -30.33
N TYR A 54 9.34 -21.25 -29.15
CA TYR A 54 9.70 -20.03 -28.43
C TYR A 54 11.17 -20.06 -27.99
N ARG A 55 11.64 -21.16 -27.39
CA ARG A 55 13.05 -21.32 -27.00
C ARG A 55 13.97 -21.14 -28.21
N ASP A 56 13.67 -21.84 -29.30
CA ASP A 56 14.51 -21.81 -30.51
C ASP A 56 14.50 -20.43 -31.17
N SER A 57 13.37 -19.69 -31.11
CA SER A 57 13.27 -18.30 -31.61
C SER A 57 14.13 -17.30 -30.85
N LYS A 58 14.50 -17.61 -29.61
CA LYS A 58 15.37 -16.78 -28.78
C LYS A 58 16.86 -17.13 -28.93
N GLY A 59 17.18 -18.20 -29.68
CA GLY A 59 18.52 -18.75 -29.79
C GLY A 59 18.96 -19.53 -28.53
N PRO A 60 20.16 -20.15 -28.53
CA PRO A 60 20.65 -20.85 -27.35
C PRO A 60 20.94 -19.90 -26.18
N TYR A 61 20.96 -18.58 -26.44
CA TYR A 61 21.32 -17.59 -25.44
C TYR A 61 20.39 -16.37 -25.40
N TYR A 62 20.10 -15.89 -24.20
CA TYR A 62 19.50 -14.59 -23.93
C TYR A 62 20.59 -13.58 -23.55
N GLU A 63 20.61 -12.40 -24.17
CA GLU A 63 21.48 -11.27 -23.82
C GLU A 63 20.65 -10.12 -23.23
N PRO A 64 20.64 -9.90 -21.90
CA PRO A 64 20.00 -8.74 -21.32
C PRO A 64 20.82 -7.46 -21.58
N PRO A 65 20.21 -6.28 -21.41
CA PRO A 65 20.90 -4.99 -21.56
C PRO A 65 22.04 -4.88 -20.52
N GLY A 66 23.30 -5.00 -20.97
CA GLY A 66 24.47 -5.03 -20.08
C GLY A 66 25.70 -5.66 -20.74
N PRO A 67 26.83 -5.82 -20.02
CA PRO A 67 28.08 -6.24 -20.62
C PRO A 67 28.05 -7.71 -21.06
N GLY A 68 27.82 -7.96 -22.36
CA GLY A 68 28.33 -9.10 -23.14
C GLY A 68 28.17 -10.53 -22.60
N GLN A 69 27.21 -10.79 -21.70
CA GLN A 69 26.97 -12.12 -21.14
C GLN A 69 25.73 -12.76 -21.76
N SER A 70 25.90 -13.97 -22.26
CA SER A 70 24.90 -14.79 -22.94
C SER A 70 24.43 -15.92 -22.02
N TYR A 71 23.13 -16.04 -21.75
CA TYR A 71 22.57 -17.02 -20.80
C TYR A 71 21.79 -18.11 -21.48
N GLU A 72 22.05 -19.38 -21.12
CA GLU A 72 21.37 -20.52 -21.75
C GLU A 72 19.87 -20.51 -21.45
N ILE A 73 19.05 -20.73 -22.48
CA ILE A 73 17.60 -20.80 -22.37
C ILE A 73 17.17 -22.25 -22.21
N HIS A 74 16.53 -22.55 -21.09
CA HIS A 74 16.09 -23.89 -20.75
C HIS A 74 14.59 -24.07 -20.92
N TYR A 75 14.21 -25.32 -21.17
CA TYR A 75 12.84 -25.82 -21.13
C TYR A 75 12.70 -26.79 -19.96
N ARG A 76 11.57 -26.73 -19.26
CA ARG A 76 11.12 -27.73 -18.27
C ARG A 76 9.63 -27.99 -18.39
N HIS A 77 9.20 -29.17 -17.95
CA HIS A 77 7.81 -29.35 -17.55
C HIS A 77 7.56 -28.57 -16.27
N VAL A 78 6.37 -27.99 -16.11
CA VAL A 78 6.03 -27.15 -14.93
C VAL A 78 6.22 -27.92 -13.64
N GLU A 79 5.73 -29.16 -13.56
CA GLU A 79 5.90 -30.04 -12.40
C GLU A 79 7.38 -30.31 -12.08
N GLN A 80 8.20 -30.52 -13.11
CA GLN A 80 9.65 -30.74 -12.93
C GLN A 80 10.34 -29.48 -12.38
N LEU A 81 10.04 -28.30 -12.94
CA LEU A 81 10.63 -27.06 -12.42
C LEU A 81 10.15 -26.76 -11.00
N LEU A 82 8.89 -27.07 -10.69
CA LEU A 82 8.31 -26.90 -9.37
C LEU A 82 9.08 -27.73 -8.32
N GLU A 83 9.34 -29.01 -8.61
CA GLU A 83 10.18 -29.86 -7.75
C GLU A 83 11.62 -29.35 -7.66
N GLU A 84 12.25 -29.00 -8.78
CA GLU A 84 13.63 -28.52 -8.83
C GLU A 84 13.81 -27.21 -8.03
N ILE A 85 12.86 -26.28 -8.11
CA ILE A 85 12.84 -25.02 -7.34
C ILE A 85 12.59 -25.30 -5.86
N LYS A 86 11.61 -26.17 -5.53
CA LYS A 86 11.36 -26.56 -4.13
C LYS A 86 12.59 -27.21 -3.52
N GLN A 87 13.27 -28.10 -4.24
CA GLN A 87 14.49 -28.75 -3.77
C GLN A 87 15.67 -27.77 -3.63
N ALA A 88 15.91 -26.94 -4.64
CA ALA A 88 17.02 -25.97 -4.62
C ALA A 88 16.90 -24.93 -3.50
N ASN A 89 15.67 -24.63 -3.05
CA ASN A 89 15.39 -23.63 -2.02
C ASN A 89 14.98 -24.27 -0.67
N SER A 90 15.20 -25.58 -0.48
CA SER A 90 14.91 -26.30 0.77
C SER A 90 13.43 -26.32 1.20
N LEU A 91 12.50 -26.31 0.26
CA LEU A 91 11.03 -26.27 0.45
C LEU A 91 10.36 -27.65 0.36
N THR A 92 11.12 -28.72 0.58
CA THR A 92 10.69 -30.13 0.44
C THR A 92 10.12 -30.75 1.72
N LYS A 93 10.00 -30.00 2.82
CA LYS A 93 9.36 -30.51 4.05
C LYS A 93 7.85 -30.66 3.81
N GLU A 94 7.30 -31.83 4.16
CA GLU A 94 5.86 -32.07 4.23
C GLU A 94 5.14 -30.87 4.85
N ASN A 95 4.01 -30.47 4.26
CA ASN A 95 3.16 -29.31 4.57
C ASN A 95 2.60 -29.27 6.01
N SER A 96 3.45 -29.33 7.04
CA SER A 96 3.04 -29.02 8.41
C SER A 96 3.46 -27.58 8.71
N MET A 97 2.54 -26.64 8.49
CA MET A 97 2.71 -25.27 8.94
C MET A 97 3.01 -25.25 10.45
N ASN A 98 3.97 -24.42 10.87
CA ASN A 98 4.25 -24.21 12.29
C ASN A 98 3.06 -23.51 12.97
N ARG A 99 2.22 -24.30 13.67
CA ARG A 99 0.99 -23.81 14.32
C ARG A 99 1.25 -22.75 15.39
N ASN A 100 2.34 -22.84 16.15
CA ASN A 100 2.66 -21.83 17.15
C ASN A 100 3.00 -20.49 16.50
N ASN A 101 3.71 -20.53 15.36
CA ASN A 101 4.01 -19.31 14.61
C ASN A 101 2.76 -18.74 13.94
N LEU A 102 1.86 -19.57 13.43
CA LEU A 102 0.55 -19.15 12.92
C LEU A 102 -0.27 -18.43 14.00
N GLU A 103 -0.41 -19.02 15.19
CA GLU A 103 -1.16 -18.43 16.30
C GLU A 103 -0.60 -17.05 16.68
N ASN A 104 0.73 -16.95 16.81
CA ASN A 104 1.39 -15.66 17.07
C ASN A 104 1.14 -14.64 15.96
N LEU A 105 1.31 -15.02 14.68
CA LEU A 105 1.09 -14.10 13.56
C LEU A 105 -0.37 -13.65 13.46
N THR A 106 -1.32 -14.52 13.79
CA THR A 106 -2.74 -14.16 13.87
C THR A 106 -3.00 -13.11 14.95
N GLU A 107 -2.40 -13.24 16.13
CA GLU A 107 -2.47 -12.21 17.17
C GLU A 107 -1.79 -10.90 16.74
N GLU A 108 -0.62 -10.98 16.10
CA GLU A 108 0.09 -9.83 15.57
C GLU A 108 -0.72 -9.08 14.51
N MET A 109 -1.35 -9.80 13.58
CA MET A 109 -2.24 -9.20 12.57
C MET A 109 -3.45 -8.51 13.21
N LYS A 110 -4.05 -9.12 14.24
CA LYS A 110 -5.15 -8.50 15.00
C LYS A 110 -4.70 -7.21 15.70
N MET A 111 -3.53 -7.22 16.32
CA MET A 111 -2.93 -6.02 16.95
C MET A 111 -2.68 -4.90 15.92
N LEU A 112 -2.32 -5.25 14.68
CA LEU A 112 -2.15 -4.31 13.57
C LEU A 112 -3.47 -3.86 12.93
N GLY A 113 -4.62 -4.31 13.44
CA GLY A 113 -5.94 -3.89 12.99
C GLY A 113 -6.43 -4.59 11.71
N LEU A 114 -5.88 -5.77 11.38
CA LEU A 114 -6.34 -6.60 10.26
C LEU A 114 -7.50 -7.51 10.70
N GLY A 115 -8.42 -7.77 9.78
CA GLY A 115 -9.62 -8.55 10.04
C GLY A 115 -9.47 -10.04 9.72
N GLU A 116 -10.52 -10.80 10.02
CA GLU A 116 -10.61 -12.25 9.79
C GLU A 116 -10.47 -12.65 8.30
N LYS A 117 -10.73 -11.73 7.37
CA LYS A 117 -10.51 -11.96 5.93
C LYS A 117 -9.01 -12.00 5.63
N GLU A 118 -8.29 -10.95 6.02
CA GLU A 118 -6.85 -10.82 5.77
C GLU A 118 -6.06 -11.91 6.50
N ILE A 119 -6.48 -12.24 7.73
CA ILE A 119 -5.88 -13.34 8.50
C ILE A 119 -5.98 -14.64 7.74
N ARG A 120 -7.19 -15.05 7.30
CA ARG A 120 -7.38 -16.29 6.53
C ARG A 120 -6.52 -16.34 5.27
N GLN A 121 -6.41 -15.23 4.54
CA GLN A 121 -5.55 -15.15 3.36
C GLN A 121 -4.06 -15.32 3.71
N MET A 122 -3.60 -14.77 4.84
CA MET A 122 -2.25 -15.01 5.34
C MET A 122 -2.03 -16.49 5.69
N GLU A 123 -3.00 -17.14 6.36
CA GLU A 123 -2.91 -18.58 6.68
C GLU A 123 -2.81 -19.42 5.39
N GLU A 124 -3.64 -19.14 4.39
CA GLU A 124 -3.61 -19.82 3.09
C GLU A 124 -2.26 -19.64 2.38
N LEU A 125 -1.68 -18.44 2.42
CA LEU A 125 -0.36 -18.17 1.82
C LEU A 125 0.77 -18.86 2.60
N MET A 126 0.70 -18.94 3.93
CA MET A 126 1.64 -19.71 4.74
C MET A 126 1.58 -21.21 4.43
N LEU A 127 0.39 -21.76 4.12
CA LEU A 127 0.24 -23.18 3.74
C LEU A 127 0.99 -23.52 2.45
N LYS A 128 1.21 -22.55 1.56
CA LYS A 128 2.01 -22.72 0.33
C LYS A 128 3.51 -22.88 0.61
N ASN A 129 3.95 -22.65 1.85
CA ASN A 129 5.32 -22.84 2.32
C ASN A 129 6.39 -22.11 1.48
N SER A 130 6.08 -20.88 1.09
CA SER A 130 6.98 -20.01 0.34
C SER A 130 7.94 -19.26 1.26
N PRO A 131 9.26 -19.17 1.00
CA PRO A 131 10.20 -18.43 1.85
C PRO A 131 9.81 -16.96 2.09
N GLU A 132 9.16 -16.34 1.11
CA GLU A 132 8.66 -14.97 1.18
C GLU A 132 7.30 -14.91 0.47
N PHE A 133 6.35 -14.17 1.02
CA PHE A 133 5.09 -13.91 0.32
C PHE A 133 4.55 -12.53 0.68
N GLN A 134 3.64 -12.04 -0.15
CA GLN A 134 2.98 -10.76 0.04
C GLN A 134 1.48 -10.99 0.20
N LEU A 135 0.87 -10.34 1.19
CA LEU A 135 -0.57 -10.23 1.30
C LEU A 135 -0.99 -8.82 0.85
N ARG A 136 -1.76 -8.76 -0.23
CA ARG A 136 -2.30 -7.51 -0.77
C ARG A 136 -3.73 -7.32 -0.31
N THR A 137 -4.04 -6.14 0.20
CA THR A 137 -5.38 -5.76 0.64
C THR A 137 -5.61 -4.28 0.34
N HIS A 138 -6.87 -3.86 0.37
CA HIS A 138 -7.27 -2.49 0.09
C HIS A 138 -8.13 -1.95 1.24
N PHE A 139 -7.91 -0.69 1.59
CA PHE A 139 -8.70 0.00 2.60
C PHE A 139 -9.38 1.22 2.00
N PRO A 140 -10.62 1.53 2.43
CA PRO A 140 -11.28 2.76 2.01
C PRO A 140 -10.49 3.97 2.54
N GLY A 141 -10.16 4.89 1.64
CA GLY A 141 -9.79 6.26 1.99
C GLY A 141 -10.98 7.20 1.86
N ASN A 142 -10.73 8.51 2.00
CA ASN A 142 -11.78 9.53 1.92
C ASN A 142 -12.38 9.64 0.50
N LYS A 143 -11.54 9.60 -0.53
CA LYS A 143 -11.93 9.71 -1.95
C LYS A 143 -11.23 8.68 -2.84
N GLU A 144 -10.22 8.02 -2.29
CA GLU A 144 -9.21 7.21 -2.95
C GLU A 144 -9.14 5.89 -2.18
N VAL A 145 -8.72 4.82 -2.84
CA VAL A 145 -8.44 3.54 -2.17
C VAL A 145 -7.02 3.58 -1.65
N VAL A 146 -6.72 2.96 -0.51
CA VAL A 146 -5.35 2.77 -0.05
C VAL A 146 -4.98 1.31 -0.23
N ASP A 147 -4.08 1.05 -1.16
CA ASP A 147 -3.52 -0.28 -1.37
C ASP A 147 -2.48 -0.54 -0.27
N THR A 148 -2.55 -1.71 0.35
CA THR A 148 -1.61 -2.14 1.38
C THR A 148 -1.01 -3.48 1.01
N VAL A 149 0.32 -3.57 1.08
CA VAL A 149 1.08 -4.80 0.84
C VAL A 149 1.82 -5.16 2.11
N LEU A 150 1.45 -6.29 2.72
CA LEU A 150 2.11 -6.84 3.90
C LEU A 150 3.19 -7.82 3.44
N HIS A 151 4.42 -7.65 3.92
CA HIS A 151 5.56 -8.46 3.50
C HIS A 151 5.91 -9.48 4.58
N PHE A 152 5.71 -10.77 4.26
CA PHE A 152 6.03 -11.89 5.12
C PHE A 152 7.28 -12.59 4.63
N LYS A 153 8.15 -12.97 5.56
CA LYS A 153 9.38 -13.71 5.29
C LYS A 153 9.59 -14.81 6.32
N GLN A 154 9.90 -16.01 5.84
CA GLN A 154 10.34 -17.12 6.65
C GLN A 154 11.78 -16.89 7.12
N SER A 155 12.07 -17.33 8.34
CA SER A 155 13.43 -17.32 8.89
C SER A 155 14.32 -18.32 8.16
N ASN A 156 15.57 -17.93 7.93
CA ASN A 156 16.58 -18.84 7.38
C ASN A 156 17.04 -19.89 8.40
N GLN A 157 16.64 -19.76 9.67
CA GLN A 157 17.09 -20.59 10.80
C GLN A 157 15.96 -21.43 11.41
N SER A 158 14.71 -21.17 11.03
CA SER A 158 13.53 -21.84 11.58
C SER A 158 12.35 -21.74 10.62
N ASP A 159 11.36 -22.60 10.82
CA ASP A 159 10.15 -22.61 9.98
C ASP A 159 9.17 -21.46 10.33
N ASN A 160 9.64 -20.41 11.02
CA ASN A 160 8.82 -19.26 11.45
C ASN A 160 8.76 -18.19 10.36
N TYR A 161 7.57 -17.66 10.11
CA TYR A 161 7.31 -16.47 9.34
C TYR A 161 7.24 -15.23 10.22
N TYR A 162 7.63 -14.09 9.63
CA TYR A 162 7.65 -12.79 10.28
C TYR A 162 7.06 -11.73 9.36
N LEU A 163 6.19 -10.89 9.92
CA LEU A 163 5.75 -9.64 9.31
C LEU A 163 6.61 -8.51 9.87
N ASN A 164 7.57 -8.01 9.07
CA ASN A 164 8.51 -6.97 9.51
C ASN A 164 8.12 -5.58 9.01
N LYS A 165 7.39 -5.53 7.90
CA LYS A 165 6.98 -4.28 7.28
C LYS A 165 5.73 -4.47 6.45
N PHE A 166 5.01 -3.38 6.27
CA PHE A 166 4.00 -3.26 5.24
C PHE A 166 4.17 -1.94 4.52
N HIS A 167 3.69 -1.89 3.29
CA HIS A 167 3.77 -0.73 2.41
C HIS A 167 2.35 -0.27 2.09
N VAL A 168 2.10 1.03 2.19
CA VAL A 168 0.81 1.64 1.82
C VAL A 168 1.00 2.59 0.65
N MET A 169 0.03 2.59 -0.26
CA MET A 169 0.02 3.43 -1.45
C MET A 169 -1.36 4.06 -1.59
N LEU A 170 -1.39 5.38 -1.77
CA LEU A 170 -2.62 6.09 -2.06
C LEU A 170 -2.98 5.85 -3.53
N ASN A 171 -4.03 5.06 -3.79
CA ASN A 171 -4.45 4.66 -5.12
C ASN A 171 -5.46 5.66 -5.71
N ASN A 172 -5.07 6.29 -6.81
CA ASN A 172 -5.88 7.25 -7.54
C ASN A 172 -6.57 6.64 -8.77
N ALA A 173 -6.34 5.36 -9.06
CA ALA A 173 -6.99 4.65 -10.13
C ALA A 173 -8.43 4.26 -9.73
N PRO A 174 -9.32 4.05 -10.70
CA PRO A 174 -10.60 3.40 -10.44
C PRO A 174 -10.41 2.05 -9.74
N THR A 175 -11.28 1.74 -8.78
CA THR A 175 -11.31 0.43 -8.14
C THR A 175 -11.64 -0.64 -9.17
N LEU A 176 -10.86 -1.71 -9.19
CA LEU A 176 -11.14 -2.89 -10.01
C LEU A 176 -12.34 -3.66 -9.45
N GLU A 177 -13.24 -4.11 -10.32
CA GLU A 177 -14.29 -5.06 -9.98
C GLU A 177 -13.70 -6.46 -9.70
N GLU A 178 -14.48 -7.33 -9.06
CA GLU A 178 -14.04 -8.69 -8.75
C GLU A 178 -13.66 -9.46 -10.03
N GLY A 179 -12.43 -9.99 -10.05
CA GLY A 179 -11.88 -10.71 -11.21
C GLY A 179 -11.17 -9.82 -12.25
N GLN A 180 -11.31 -8.50 -12.18
CA GLN A 180 -10.55 -7.58 -13.04
C GLN A 180 -9.09 -7.49 -12.60
N LYS A 181 -8.21 -7.27 -13.58
CA LYS A 181 -6.78 -7.01 -13.40
C LYS A 181 -6.34 -5.88 -14.33
N TYR A 182 -5.23 -5.24 -14.00
CA TYR A 182 -4.48 -4.44 -14.96
C TYR A 182 -3.73 -5.38 -15.88
N VAL A 183 -3.86 -5.23 -17.18
CA VAL A 183 -3.28 -6.14 -18.16
C VAL A 183 -2.49 -5.35 -19.18
N ILE A 184 -1.25 -5.79 -19.43
CA ILE A 184 -0.41 -5.25 -20.49
C ILE A 184 -0.37 -6.27 -21.63
N ILE A 185 -0.81 -5.82 -22.80
CA ILE A 185 -0.82 -6.60 -24.03
C ILE A 185 0.29 -6.06 -24.91
N THR A 186 1.37 -6.82 -25.09
CA THR A 186 2.51 -6.42 -25.93
C THR A 186 2.48 -7.18 -27.24
N GLN A 187 2.45 -6.44 -28.35
CA GLN A 187 2.48 -7.03 -29.69
C GLN A 187 3.87 -7.60 -30.00
N ARG A 188 3.91 -8.72 -30.71
CA ARG A 188 5.16 -9.31 -31.21
C ARG A 188 5.52 -8.69 -32.57
N PRO A 189 6.79 -8.76 -33.01
CA PRO A 189 7.21 -8.24 -34.30
C PRO A 189 6.37 -8.78 -35.46
N GLU A 190 6.10 -7.92 -36.44
CA GLU A 190 5.34 -8.26 -37.66
C GLU A 190 5.95 -9.49 -38.37
N GLY A 191 5.12 -10.48 -38.70
CA GLY A 191 5.53 -11.71 -39.38
C GLY A 191 5.77 -12.93 -38.48
N ALA A 192 5.67 -12.78 -37.16
CA ALA A 192 5.56 -13.91 -36.25
C ALA A 192 4.08 -14.30 -36.08
N ASP A 193 3.68 -15.51 -36.49
CA ASP A 193 2.35 -16.09 -36.21
C ASP A 193 2.20 -16.45 -34.71
N LEU A 194 2.50 -15.49 -33.82
CA LEU A 194 2.59 -15.70 -32.38
C LEU A 194 1.60 -14.76 -31.68
N LYS A 195 0.85 -15.33 -30.73
CA LYS A 195 -0.08 -14.60 -29.87
C LYS A 195 0.64 -13.45 -29.11
N PRO A 196 -0.06 -12.34 -28.83
CA PRO A 196 0.52 -11.24 -28.05
C PRO A 196 0.95 -11.72 -26.66
N ILE A 197 1.94 -11.04 -26.08
CA ILE A 197 2.39 -11.31 -24.71
C ILE A 197 1.44 -10.59 -23.76
N ILE A 198 0.79 -11.35 -22.88
CA ILE A 198 -0.14 -10.85 -21.87
C ILE A 198 0.55 -10.89 -20.52
N ARG A 199 0.52 -9.78 -19.79
CA ARG A 199 1.01 -9.69 -18.40
C ARG A 199 -0.04 -9.07 -17.50
N ASN A 200 -0.33 -9.73 -16.39
CA ASN A 200 -1.33 -9.31 -15.42
C ASN A 200 -0.67 -8.63 -14.22
N PHE A 201 -1.32 -7.61 -13.68
CA PHE A 201 -0.90 -6.85 -12.52
C PHE A 201 -2.11 -6.56 -11.63
N GLU A 202 -1.90 -6.63 -10.33
CA GLU A 202 -2.92 -6.22 -9.35
C GLU A 202 -2.81 -4.73 -9.01
N SER A 203 -1.60 -4.17 -9.08
CA SER A 203 -1.36 -2.76 -8.82
C SER A 203 -1.33 -1.93 -10.10
N PRO A 204 -2.06 -0.80 -10.18
CA PRO A 204 -1.94 0.13 -11.29
C PRO A 204 -0.53 0.71 -11.39
N TYR A 205 0.16 0.87 -10.26
CA TYR A 205 1.48 1.48 -10.21
C TYR A 205 2.56 0.54 -10.73
N GLU A 206 2.50 -0.75 -10.38
CA GLU A 206 3.37 -1.77 -10.95
C GLU A 206 3.12 -1.94 -12.45
N ALA A 207 1.85 -1.95 -12.87
CA ALA A 207 1.47 -1.98 -14.27
C ALA A 207 2.04 -0.78 -15.04
N VAL A 208 1.84 0.45 -14.53
CA VAL A 208 2.36 1.67 -15.16
C VAL A 208 3.89 1.68 -15.19
N ALA A 209 4.55 1.25 -14.12
CA ALA A 209 6.00 1.16 -14.06
C ALA A 209 6.54 0.20 -15.13
N PHE A 210 5.98 -1.01 -15.21
CA PHE A 210 6.36 -1.97 -16.25
C PHE A 210 6.06 -1.43 -17.65
N PHE A 211 4.86 -0.89 -17.86
CA PHE A 211 4.40 -0.39 -19.15
C PHE A 211 5.30 0.70 -19.74
N LYS A 212 5.86 1.56 -18.89
CA LYS A 212 6.77 2.64 -19.31
C LYS A 212 8.12 2.14 -19.82
N GLU A 213 8.56 0.96 -19.36
CA GLU A 213 9.80 0.33 -19.79
C GLU A 213 9.65 -0.43 -21.14
N VAL A 214 8.43 -0.80 -21.51
CA VAL A 214 8.14 -1.49 -22.78
C VAL A 214 8.45 -0.58 -23.98
N GLN A 215 9.18 -1.10 -24.96
CA GLN A 215 9.56 -0.37 -26.19
C GLN A 215 8.65 -0.74 -27.37
N GLU A 216 8.21 -2.00 -27.38
CA GLU A 216 7.30 -2.56 -28.36
C GLU A 216 5.90 -1.94 -28.26
N LYS A 217 5.13 -2.08 -29.35
CA LYS A 217 3.74 -1.66 -29.37
C LYS A 217 2.95 -2.41 -28.29
N SER A 218 2.36 -1.66 -27.37
CA SER A 218 1.67 -2.23 -26.22
C SER A 218 0.48 -1.40 -25.76
N GLU A 219 -0.48 -2.09 -25.17
CA GLU A 219 -1.69 -1.54 -24.57
C GLU A 219 -1.73 -1.90 -23.09
N LEU A 220 -2.03 -0.92 -22.23
CA LEU A 220 -2.39 -1.12 -20.83
C LEU A 220 -3.91 -1.00 -20.72
N VAL A 221 -4.54 -2.05 -20.22
CA VAL A 221 -5.99 -2.17 -20.11
C VAL A 221 -6.41 -2.63 -18.71
N VAL A 222 -7.68 -2.44 -18.38
CA VAL A 222 -8.39 -3.25 -17.38
C VAL A 222 -9.10 -4.38 -18.12
N GLY A 223 -8.95 -5.60 -17.64
CA GLY A 223 -9.64 -6.75 -18.20
C GLY A 223 -9.74 -7.93 -17.24
N HIS A 224 -10.50 -8.94 -17.64
CA HIS A 224 -10.70 -10.18 -16.89
C HIS A 224 -10.62 -11.40 -17.82
N MET A 225 -10.33 -12.58 -17.25
CA MET A 225 -10.24 -13.84 -18.01
C MET A 225 -11.57 -14.60 -17.94
N THR A 226 -12.05 -15.13 -19.07
CA THR A 226 -13.28 -15.95 -19.11
C THR A 226 -12.97 -17.42 -18.85
N GLY A 227 -13.45 -18.00 -17.73
CA GLY A 227 -13.13 -19.35 -17.27
C GLY A 227 -13.72 -20.54 -18.04
N ASN A 228 -13.91 -20.47 -19.36
CA ASN A 228 -14.42 -21.59 -20.16
C ASN A 228 -13.43 -22.00 -21.25
N LYS A 229 -12.61 -23.02 -20.95
CA LYS A 229 -11.79 -23.89 -21.85
C LYS A 229 -10.86 -23.23 -22.90
N ASN A 230 -10.95 -21.92 -23.11
CA ASN A 230 -10.13 -21.09 -23.98
C ASN A 230 -10.01 -19.73 -23.29
N ASP A 231 -9.33 -19.65 -22.14
CA ASP A 231 -9.19 -18.45 -21.31
C ASP A 231 -8.89 -17.22 -22.18
N LYS A 232 -9.93 -16.44 -22.48
CA LYS A 232 -9.85 -15.28 -23.33
C LYS A 232 -9.86 -14.06 -22.44
N LEU A 233 -8.89 -13.20 -22.64
CA LEU A 233 -8.89 -11.87 -22.07
C LEU A 233 -10.05 -11.07 -22.67
N VAL A 234 -10.97 -10.63 -21.82
CA VAL A 234 -11.97 -9.63 -22.14
C VAL A 234 -11.43 -8.28 -21.68
N ILE A 235 -11.36 -7.34 -22.62
CA ILE A 235 -10.90 -5.97 -22.35
C ILE A 235 -12.13 -5.15 -21.96
N ASP A 236 -12.11 -4.63 -20.73
CA ASP A 236 -13.17 -3.78 -20.20
C ASP A 236 -12.90 -2.30 -20.50
N HIS A 237 -11.65 -1.86 -20.26
CA HIS A 237 -11.24 -0.46 -20.44
C HIS A 237 -9.81 -0.34 -20.97
N LEU A 238 -9.61 0.48 -22.00
CA LEU A 238 -8.29 0.89 -22.45
C LEU A 238 -7.77 2.07 -21.61
N LEU A 239 -6.62 1.91 -20.96
CA LEU A 239 -6.05 2.91 -20.06
C LEU A 239 -4.91 3.70 -20.69
N ALA A 240 -4.02 3.05 -21.43
CA ALA A 240 -2.91 3.69 -22.13
C ALA A 240 -2.42 2.85 -23.31
N GLU A 241 -1.81 3.51 -24.29
CA GLU A 241 -1.15 2.89 -25.43
C GLU A 241 0.25 3.48 -25.61
N ARG A 242 1.17 2.64 -26.09
CA ARG A 242 2.55 3.01 -26.35
C ARG A 242 3.04 2.35 -27.63
N GLU A 243 3.80 3.10 -28.42
CA GLU A 243 4.44 2.63 -29.64
C GLU A 243 5.82 3.28 -29.78
N HIS A 244 6.83 2.48 -30.15
CA HIS A 244 8.23 2.94 -30.27
C HIS A 244 8.75 3.68 -29.02
N GLY A 245 8.43 3.15 -27.84
CA GLY A 245 8.85 3.75 -26.57
C GLY A 245 8.22 5.13 -26.28
N LYS A 246 7.09 5.49 -26.90
CA LYS A 246 6.36 6.73 -26.64
C LYS A 246 4.88 6.49 -26.43
N GLU A 247 4.29 7.19 -25.47
CA GLU A 247 2.86 7.12 -25.23
C GLU A 247 2.09 7.73 -26.41
N THR A 248 1.22 6.95 -27.03
CA THR A 248 0.31 7.41 -28.09
C THR A 248 -1.04 7.81 -27.50
N TYR A 249 -1.44 7.20 -26.39
CA TYR A 249 -2.70 7.45 -25.71
C TYR A 249 -2.58 7.25 -24.19
N VAL A 250 -3.28 8.08 -23.42
CA VAL A 250 -3.54 7.88 -21.99
C VAL A 250 -4.95 8.37 -21.71
N ALA A 251 -5.80 7.50 -21.18
CA ALA A 251 -7.18 7.83 -20.84
C ALA A 251 -7.25 8.99 -19.84
N LYS A 252 -8.26 9.85 -19.97
CA LYS A 252 -8.35 11.12 -19.20
C LYS A 252 -8.45 10.84 -17.70
N GLU A 253 -9.30 9.90 -17.33
CA GLU A 253 -9.54 9.39 -15.98
C GLU A 253 -8.32 8.67 -15.40
N PHE A 254 -7.48 8.07 -16.24
CA PHE A 254 -6.25 7.39 -15.82
C PHE A 254 -5.02 8.30 -15.79
N ASN A 255 -5.12 9.52 -16.33
CA ASN A 255 -3.98 10.41 -16.52
C ASN A 255 -3.24 10.74 -15.22
N ARG A 256 -3.98 10.96 -14.11
CA ARG A 256 -3.38 11.21 -12.79
C ARG A 256 -2.57 10.00 -12.32
N THR A 257 -3.14 8.80 -12.37
CA THR A 257 -2.45 7.55 -12.00
C THR A 257 -1.23 7.30 -12.88
N TYR A 258 -1.34 7.55 -14.19
CA TYR A 258 -0.27 7.31 -15.14
C TYR A 258 0.94 8.26 -14.94
N ARG A 259 0.67 9.55 -14.65
CA ARG A 259 1.69 10.61 -14.69
C ARG A 259 2.19 11.05 -13.32
N ALA A 260 1.35 11.02 -12.30
CA ALA A 260 1.74 11.51 -10.98
C ALA A 260 2.75 10.56 -10.32
N PRO A 261 3.69 11.09 -9.52
CA PRO A 261 4.49 10.26 -8.62
C PRO A 261 3.56 9.45 -7.68
N VAL A 262 3.95 8.21 -7.40
CA VAL A 262 3.24 7.37 -6.45
C VAL A 262 3.39 7.99 -5.04
N VAL A 263 2.26 8.11 -4.34
CA VAL A 263 2.24 8.55 -2.94
C VAL A 263 2.23 7.30 -2.08
N ASP A 264 3.39 6.97 -1.53
CA ASP A 264 3.61 5.71 -0.83
C ASP A 264 4.46 5.87 0.43
N GLN A 265 4.34 4.91 1.34
CA GLN A 265 5.08 4.87 2.60
C GLN A 265 5.28 3.44 3.09
N THR A 266 6.49 3.09 3.49
CA THR A 266 6.75 1.85 4.25
C THR A 266 6.61 2.11 5.74
N PHE A 267 5.92 1.19 6.43
CA PHE A 267 5.81 1.13 7.88
C PHE A 267 6.47 -0.15 8.37
N PHE A 268 7.36 -0.01 9.35
CA PHE A 268 8.01 -1.14 10.01
C PHE A 268 7.24 -1.52 11.26
N VAL A 269 7.16 -2.82 11.49
CA VAL A 269 6.46 -3.40 12.63
C VAL A 269 7.31 -4.51 13.24
N GLU A 270 7.15 -4.71 14.54
CA GLU A 270 7.83 -5.79 15.26
C GLU A 270 6.84 -6.44 16.21
N LYS A 271 6.51 -7.71 15.94
CA LYS A 271 5.61 -8.51 16.78
C LYS A 271 4.27 -7.82 17.04
N GLY A 272 3.65 -7.35 15.96
CA GLY A 272 2.40 -6.58 15.97
C GLY A 272 2.48 -5.17 16.59
N ARG A 273 3.68 -4.69 16.94
CA ARG A 273 3.90 -3.31 17.43
C ARG A 273 4.38 -2.40 16.31
N GLY A 274 4.10 -1.11 16.46
CA GLY A 274 4.28 -0.10 15.41
C GLY A 274 2.93 0.47 14.98
N PHE A 275 2.92 1.32 13.96
CA PHE A 275 1.67 1.87 13.43
C PHE A 275 0.78 0.74 12.89
N THR A 276 -0.49 0.75 13.28
CA THR A 276 -1.48 -0.21 12.76
C THR A 276 -1.76 0.11 11.29
N VAL A 277 -2.31 -0.85 10.54
CA VAL A 277 -2.68 -0.63 9.14
C VAL A 277 -3.71 0.51 9.00
N PRO A 278 -4.78 0.59 9.82
CA PRO A 278 -5.67 1.76 9.82
C PRO A 278 -4.96 3.09 10.09
N GLN A 279 -4.00 3.14 11.02
CA GLN A 279 -3.23 4.35 11.29
C GLN A 279 -2.40 4.76 10.06
N ALA A 280 -1.72 3.80 9.42
CA ALA A 280 -0.94 4.05 8.22
C ALA A 280 -1.82 4.53 7.05
N VAL A 281 -3.00 3.94 6.86
CA VAL A 281 -4.02 4.38 5.89
C VAL A 281 -4.45 5.82 6.18
N ASN A 282 -4.60 6.21 7.44
CA ASN A 282 -4.91 7.58 7.80
C ASN A 282 -3.74 8.53 7.53
N MET A 283 -2.52 8.11 7.87
CA MET A 283 -1.29 8.89 7.70
C MET A 283 -0.95 9.19 6.24
N ILE A 284 -1.08 8.21 5.33
CA ILE A 284 -0.79 8.41 3.89
C ILE A 284 -1.80 9.36 3.22
N GLN A 285 -2.96 9.58 3.86
CA GLN A 285 -3.93 10.59 3.48
C GLN A 285 -3.67 11.96 4.15
N GLY A 286 -2.51 12.13 4.78
CA GLY A 286 -2.08 13.38 5.41
C GLY A 286 -2.67 13.63 6.80
N ARG A 287 -3.25 12.62 7.47
CA ARG A 287 -3.85 12.77 8.80
C ARG A 287 -2.83 12.50 9.92
N SER A 288 -3.13 13.03 11.10
CA SER A 288 -2.35 12.79 12.31
C SER A 288 -2.91 11.60 13.09
N VAL A 289 -2.02 10.77 13.63
CA VAL A 289 -2.37 9.65 14.51
C VAL A 289 -1.64 9.79 15.83
N TYR A 290 -2.17 9.22 16.89
CA TYR A 290 -1.59 9.22 18.23
C TYR A 290 -1.03 7.85 18.57
N ARG A 291 0.12 7.85 19.24
CA ARG A 291 0.75 6.66 19.81
C ARG A 291 1.20 6.96 21.23
N ASP A 292 1.02 6.00 22.13
CA ASP A 292 1.41 6.08 23.53
C ASP A 292 2.45 5.04 23.97
N ASP A 293 2.98 4.32 23.00
CA ASP A 293 3.93 3.21 23.17
C ASP A 293 5.20 3.38 22.31
N LEU A 294 5.49 4.61 21.86
CA LEU A 294 6.69 4.90 21.06
C LEU A 294 7.94 4.81 21.93
N LEU A 295 9.05 4.41 21.33
CA LEU A 295 10.37 4.38 21.99
C LEU A 295 11.33 5.33 21.26
N ASN A 296 12.10 6.10 22.02
CA ASN A 296 13.20 6.88 21.45
C ASN A 296 14.44 6.00 21.20
N ILE A 297 15.49 6.56 20.59
CA ILE A 297 16.74 5.81 20.31
C ILE A 297 17.37 5.23 21.59
N GLY A 298 17.16 5.87 22.74
CA GLY A 298 17.61 5.38 24.04
C GLY A 298 16.67 4.37 24.71
N GLY A 299 15.62 3.91 24.02
CA GLY A 299 14.63 2.97 24.54
C GLY A 299 13.65 3.55 25.55
N GLN A 300 13.64 4.87 25.76
CA GLN A 300 12.68 5.48 26.68
C GLN A 300 11.32 5.63 26.01
N PRO A 301 10.23 5.21 26.69
CA PRO A 301 8.89 5.35 26.17
C PRO A 301 8.44 6.81 26.14
N TYR A 302 7.74 7.20 25.09
CA TYR A 302 7.08 8.50 24.97
C TYR A 302 5.77 8.38 24.22
N LYS A 303 4.94 9.42 24.36
CA LYS A 303 3.65 9.54 23.68
C LYS A 303 3.69 10.72 22.73
N ALA A 304 3.11 10.59 21.55
CA ALA A 304 3.09 11.67 20.60
C ALA A 304 1.96 11.52 19.58
N TRP A 305 1.55 12.66 19.02
CA TRP A 305 0.91 12.67 17.71
C TRP A 305 1.97 12.66 16.61
N MET A 306 1.71 11.88 15.57
CA MET A 306 2.61 11.63 14.44
C MET A 306 1.88 11.96 13.14
N LYS A 307 2.57 12.55 12.19
CA LYS A 307 2.04 12.86 10.85
C LYS A 307 3.15 12.77 9.81
N LEU A 308 2.88 12.22 8.63
CA LEU A 308 3.83 12.26 7.53
C LEU A 308 4.06 13.70 7.07
N ASP A 309 5.32 14.07 6.89
CA ASP A 309 5.73 15.31 6.26
C ASP A 309 5.70 15.15 4.74
N MET A 310 4.51 15.33 4.16
CA MET A 310 4.28 15.15 2.72
C MET A 310 4.78 16.32 1.87
N ASP A 311 5.13 17.44 2.53
CA ASP A 311 5.70 18.64 1.88
C ASP A 311 7.24 18.65 1.90
N GLY A 312 7.84 17.81 2.76
CA GLY A 312 9.27 17.73 2.98
C GLY A 312 10.01 16.79 2.02
N ALA A 313 11.34 16.75 2.18
CA ALA A 313 12.17 15.79 1.47
C ALA A 313 11.93 14.36 2.00
N LYS A 314 11.91 13.38 1.09
CA LYS A 314 11.93 11.96 1.44
C LYS A 314 13.32 11.55 1.97
N ASP A 315 13.35 10.51 2.79
CA ASP A 315 14.59 9.91 3.27
C ASP A 315 15.32 9.14 2.15
N ARG A 316 16.50 8.57 2.48
CA ARG A 316 17.30 7.78 1.53
C ARG A 316 16.62 6.51 1.01
N HIS A 317 15.54 6.07 1.67
CA HIS A 317 14.74 4.91 1.31
C HIS A 317 13.45 5.30 0.56
N GLY A 318 13.25 6.59 0.26
CA GLY A 318 12.06 7.09 -0.42
C GLY A 318 10.83 7.23 0.48
N ASN A 319 10.98 7.21 1.81
CA ASN A 319 9.90 7.39 2.77
C ASN A 319 9.74 8.86 3.18
N TYR A 320 8.51 9.26 3.52
CA TYR A 320 8.27 10.56 4.12
C TYR A 320 8.86 10.63 5.54
N MET A 321 9.40 11.80 5.88
CA MET A 321 9.77 12.11 7.26
C MET A 321 8.51 12.24 8.13
N MET A 322 8.67 12.18 9.46
CA MET A 322 7.54 12.34 10.39
C MET A 322 7.63 13.64 11.19
N ASN A 323 6.52 14.36 11.23
CA ASN A 323 6.27 15.43 12.19
C ASN A 323 5.76 14.82 13.49
N GLN A 324 6.39 15.19 14.60
CA GLN A 324 6.13 14.67 15.94
C GLN A 324 5.67 15.79 16.88
N TYR A 325 4.60 15.52 17.63
CA TYR A 325 4.03 16.43 18.61
C TYR A 325 3.92 15.71 19.96
N ASN A 326 4.92 15.90 20.82
CA ASN A 326 5.08 15.16 22.08
C ASN A 326 3.97 15.45 23.10
N ASP A 327 3.38 14.42 23.67
CA ASP A 327 2.40 14.52 24.75
C ASP A 327 3.09 14.26 26.11
N PRO A 328 2.99 15.17 27.10
CA PRO A 328 2.18 16.39 27.12
C PRO A 328 2.90 17.67 26.69
N HIS A 329 4.21 17.62 26.42
CA HIS A 329 5.05 18.83 26.28
C HIS A 329 4.59 19.80 25.18
N TYR A 330 4.06 19.27 24.07
CA TYR A 330 3.52 20.05 22.96
C TYR A 330 2.17 20.72 23.29
N GLY A 331 1.43 20.20 24.28
CA GLY A 331 0.22 20.82 24.81
C GLY A 331 -1.07 20.59 24.02
N TYR A 332 -1.09 19.67 23.05
CA TYR A 332 -2.31 19.30 22.33
C TYR A 332 -3.12 18.23 23.08
N ASP A 333 -4.08 18.68 23.88
CA ASP A 333 -5.04 17.84 24.59
C ASP A 333 -6.36 17.76 23.81
N ILE A 334 -6.57 16.66 23.07
CA ILE A 334 -7.74 16.51 22.21
C ILE A 334 -9.06 16.57 22.99
N SER A 335 -9.10 16.08 24.24
CA SER A 335 -10.33 16.14 25.05
C SER A 335 -10.71 17.59 25.33
N LYS A 336 -9.74 18.41 25.75
CA LYS A 336 -9.96 19.84 26.01
C LYS A 336 -10.28 20.62 24.74
N VAL A 337 -9.72 20.22 23.60
CA VAL A 337 -10.04 20.85 22.31
C VAL A 337 -11.50 20.58 21.93
N LEU A 338 -12.00 19.37 22.11
CA LEU A 338 -13.39 19.01 21.83
C LEU A 338 -14.39 19.81 22.69
N ASP A 339 -14.05 20.08 23.95
CA ASP A 339 -14.89 20.86 24.88
C ASP A 339 -15.12 22.32 24.44
N GLN A 340 -14.33 22.82 23.47
CA GLN A 340 -14.49 24.16 22.91
C GLN A 340 -15.61 24.25 21.87
N TYR A 341 -16.17 23.12 21.42
CA TYR A 341 -17.15 23.07 20.33
C TYR A 341 -18.47 22.44 20.77
N GLN A 342 -19.55 22.86 20.11
CA GLN A 342 -20.90 22.32 20.30
C GLN A 342 -21.02 20.98 19.56
N ILE A 343 -20.54 19.92 20.19
CA ILE A 343 -20.59 18.55 19.66
C ILE A 343 -21.46 17.71 20.59
N LYS A 344 -22.52 17.10 20.06
CA LYS A 344 -23.51 16.36 20.85
C LYS A 344 -22.88 15.17 21.59
N GLU A 345 -22.01 14.43 20.90
CA GLU A 345 -21.31 13.24 21.40
C GLU A 345 -20.35 13.56 22.56
N VAL A 346 -19.91 14.82 22.71
CA VAL A 346 -19.06 15.26 23.83
C VAL A 346 -19.84 15.32 25.14
N GLY A 347 -21.17 15.48 25.08
CA GLY A 347 -22.04 15.53 26.26
C GLY A 347 -22.23 14.18 26.96
N ASP A 348 -21.95 13.07 26.28
CA ASP A 348 -21.97 11.72 26.83
C ASP A 348 -20.53 11.21 27.01
N PRO A 349 -20.09 10.86 28.24
CA PRO A 349 -18.70 10.43 28.48
C PRO A 349 -18.26 9.20 27.66
N ALA A 350 -19.15 8.23 27.43
CA ALA A 350 -18.82 7.02 26.67
C ALA A 350 -18.69 7.34 25.18
N GLN A 351 -19.58 8.17 24.63
CA GLN A 351 -19.48 8.62 23.24
C GLN A 351 -18.25 9.51 23.01
N LYS A 352 -17.92 10.37 23.99
CA LYS A 352 -16.72 11.20 23.95
C LYS A 352 -15.45 10.34 23.93
N GLU A 353 -15.39 9.28 24.71
CA GLU A 353 -14.25 8.35 24.73
C GLU A 353 -14.07 7.66 23.36
N VAL A 354 -15.16 7.16 22.77
CA VAL A 354 -15.15 6.58 21.41
C VAL A 354 -14.68 7.61 20.38
N LEU A 355 -15.21 8.83 20.43
CA LEU A 355 -14.82 9.93 19.54
C LEU A 355 -13.31 10.25 19.66
N ILE A 356 -12.78 10.31 20.89
CA ILE A 356 -11.36 10.54 21.13
C ILE A 356 -10.51 9.39 20.59
N ALA A 357 -10.93 8.13 20.76
CA ALA A 357 -10.22 6.96 20.25
C ALA A 357 -10.14 6.99 18.71
N GLU A 358 -11.26 7.30 18.04
CA GLU A 358 -11.32 7.46 16.58
C GLU A 358 -10.36 8.56 16.08
N LEU A 359 -10.39 9.74 16.73
CA LEU A 359 -9.49 10.85 16.39
C LEU A 359 -8.03 10.51 16.64
N LYS A 360 -7.72 9.79 17.73
CA LYS A 360 -6.36 9.28 18.01
C LYS A 360 -5.91 8.26 16.97
N ASN A 361 -6.82 7.47 16.41
CA ASN A 361 -6.49 6.59 15.30
C ASN A 361 -6.25 7.36 13.99
N GLY A 362 -6.58 8.65 13.94
CA GLY A 362 -6.54 9.51 12.75
C GLY A 362 -7.79 9.37 11.87
N ASN A 363 -8.85 8.73 12.37
CA ASN A 363 -10.12 8.63 11.66
C ASN A 363 -10.79 10.01 11.55
N ARG A 364 -11.79 10.10 10.66
CA ARG A 364 -12.67 11.26 10.53
C ARG A 364 -14.08 10.91 10.99
N PRO A 365 -14.31 10.70 12.31
CA PRO A 365 -15.62 10.29 12.80
C PRO A 365 -16.69 11.33 12.48
N MET A 366 -17.89 10.85 12.20
CA MET A 366 -19.08 11.68 12.06
C MET A 366 -19.53 12.15 13.44
N ILE A 367 -19.82 13.44 13.57
CA ILE A 367 -20.37 14.05 14.78
C ILE A 367 -21.64 14.82 14.47
N THR A 368 -22.39 15.16 15.51
CA THR A 368 -23.59 15.99 15.43
C THR A 368 -23.32 17.33 16.08
N THR A 369 -23.53 18.42 15.34
CA THR A 369 -23.44 19.80 15.83
C THR A 369 -24.74 20.55 15.53
N VAL A 370 -24.80 21.84 15.89
CA VAL A 370 -25.94 22.70 15.62
C VAL A 370 -25.48 23.93 14.84
N LYS A 371 -26.22 24.27 13.78
CA LYS A 371 -26.02 25.49 12.99
C LYS A 371 -27.38 26.13 12.74
N ASP A 372 -27.50 27.42 13.08
CA ASP A 372 -28.74 28.19 12.92
C ASP A 372 -29.99 27.54 13.58
N GLY A 373 -29.77 26.78 14.66
CA GLY A 373 -30.83 26.07 15.39
C GLY A 373 -31.17 24.68 14.86
N GLU A 374 -30.57 24.25 13.75
CA GLU A 374 -30.77 22.93 13.16
C GLU A 374 -29.60 21.98 13.44
N GLU A 375 -29.90 20.70 13.64
CA GLU A 375 -28.87 19.66 13.76
C GLU A 375 -28.16 19.46 12.41
N LEU A 376 -26.83 19.47 12.44
CA LEU A 376 -25.97 19.27 11.28
C LEU A 376 -24.96 18.18 11.59
N LYS A 377 -24.84 17.21 10.70
CA LYS A 377 -23.81 16.16 10.78
C LYS A 377 -22.57 16.57 10.01
N LEU A 378 -21.39 16.43 10.63
CA LEU A 378 -20.09 16.77 10.05
C LEU A 378 -19.05 15.74 10.44
N HIS A 379 -18.02 15.59 9.62
CA HIS A 379 -16.82 14.84 9.98
C HIS A 379 -15.82 15.73 10.72
N LEU A 380 -15.13 15.13 11.69
CA LEU A 380 -14.14 15.82 12.52
C LEU A 380 -12.74 15.25 12.31
N GLU A 381 -11.72 16.10 12.25
CA GLU A 381 -10.31 15.68 12.10
C GLU A 381 -9.44 16.36 13.16
N ALA A 382 -8.56 15.58 13.80
CA ALA A 382 -7.54 16.10 14.71
C ALA A 382 -6.40 16.79 13.94
N VAL A 383 -6.02 18.00 14.37
CA VAL A 383 -4.94 18.78 13.76
C VAL A 383 -3.96 19.29 14.84
N PRO A 384 -3.09 18.39 15.37
CA PRO A 384 -2.13 18.71 16.42
C PRO A 384 -1.23 19.91 16.07
N ARG A 385 -0.78 20.02 14.81
CA ARG A 385 0.08 21.14 14.37
C ARG A 385 -0.45 22.53 14.76
N TYR A 386 -1.76 22.70 14.79
CA TYR A 386 -2.42 23.96 15.12
C TYR A 386 -3.22 23.89 16.42
N SER A 387 -3.04 22.82 17.20
CA SER A 387 -3.76 22.54 18.43
C SER A 387 -5.29 22.69 18.29
N GLN A 388 -5.86 22.18 17.20
CA GLN A 388 -7.27 22.36 16.85
C GLN A 388 -7.85 21.12 16.18
N VAL A 389 -9.15 21.18 15.89
CA VAL A 389 -9.85 20.24 15.01
C VAL A 389 -10.38 20.95 13.77
N ASN A 390 -10.50 20.22 12.67
CA ASN A 390 -11.15 20.67 11.44
C ASN A 390 -12.48 19.96 11.23
N PHE A 391 -13.45 20.66 10.65
CA PHE A 391 -14.79 20.14 10.34
C PHE A 391 -14.98 20.03 8.84
N TYR A 392 -15.61 18.95 8.38
CA TYR A 392 -15.88 18.70 6.97
C TYR A 392 -17.31 18.22 6.77
N GLN A 393 -17.94 18.64 5.67
CA GLN A 393 -19.19 18.03 5.19
C GLN A 393 -18.94 16.62 4.66
N GLU A 394 -20.00 15.84 4.41
CA GLU A 394 -19.94 14.49 3.82
C GLU A 394 -19.10 14.45 2.53
N ASN A 395 -19.22 15.45 1.67
CA ASN A 395 -18.47 15.56 0.41
C ASN A 395 -16.99 15.99 0.59
N GLY A 396 -16.53 16.13 1.83
CA GLY A 396 -15.18 16.55 2.19
C GLY A 396 -14.93 18.06 2.12
N LYS A 397 -15.96 18.88 1.88
CA LYS A 397 -15.82 20.35 1.89
C LYS A 397 -15.59 20.85 3.32
N PRO A 398 -14.56 21.69 3.58
CA PRO A 398 -14.29 22.19 4.92
C PRO A 398 -15.35 23.21 5.37
N GLU A 399 -15.65 23.20 6.67
CA GLU A 399 -16.46 24.19 7.37
C GLU A 399 -15.60 25.03 8.33
N LYS A 400 -15.96 26.31 8.52
CA LYS A 400 -15.25 27.17 9.48
C LYS A 400 -15.62 26.75 10.89
N ARG A 401 -14.66 26.20 11.63
CA ARG A 401 -14.84 25.70 13.00
C ARG A 401 -15.36 26.74 13.98
N GLU A 402 -15.05 28.03 13.76
CA GLU A 402 -15.48 29.13 14.62
C GLU A 402 -17.01 29.25 14.71
N GLN A 403 -17.73 28.73 13.71
CA GLN A 403 -19.20 28.66 13.71
C GLN A 403 -19.73 27.76 14.85
N PHE A 404 -18.98 26.70 15.19
CA PHE A 404 -19.42 25.65 16.11
C PHE A 404 -18.87 25.81 17.52
N GLU A 405 -18.11 26.88 17.81
CA GLU A 405 -17.57 27.11 19.16
C GLU A 405 -18.68 27.33 20.20
N THR A 406 -18.45 26.87 21.43
CA THR A 406 -19.33 27.16 22.58
C THR A 406 -19.29 28.64 22.94
N ALA A 407 -20.33 29.13 23.62
CA ALA A 407 -20.36 30.51 24.09
C ALA A 407 -19.19 30.84 25.04
N VAL A 408 -18.80 29.87 25.87
CA VAL A 408 -17.65 29.99 26.80
C VAL A 408 -16.35 30.16 26.02
N ALA A 409 -16.08 29.27 25.05
CA ALA A 409 -14.87 29.36 24.23
C ALA A 409 -14.76 30.69 23.46
N LYS A 410 -15.89 31.18 22.92
CA LYS A 410 -15.95 32.49 22.27
C LYS A 410 -15.62 33.63 23.23
N ALA A 411 -16.17 33.60 24.45
CA ALA A 411 -15.92 34.62 25.48
C ALA A 411 -14.45 34.63 25.94
N GLU A 412 -13.84 33.46 26.13
CA GLU A 412 -12.44 33.32 26.52
C GLU A 412 -11.49 33.89 25.45
N LYS A 413 -11.72 33.58 24.16
CA LYS A 413 -10.95 34.14 23.04
C LYS A 413 -11.05 35.67 23.00
N LEU A 414 -12.26 36.21 23.18
CA LEU A 414 -12.48 37.66 23.26
C LEU A 414 -11.70 38.30 24.42
N ALA A 415 -11.70 37.67 25.60
CA ALA A 415 -10.96 38.16 26.77
C ALA A 415 -9.43 38.14 26.53
N MET A 416 -8.89 37.07 25.94
CA MET A 416 -7.47 36.95 25.60
C MET A 416 -7.03 37.96 24.52
N SER A 417 -7.88 38.25 23.54
CA SER A 417 -7.56 39.28 22.52
C SER A 417 -7.46 40.68 23.13
N LYS A 418 -8.34 41.01 24.09
CA LYS A 418 -8.33 42.29 24.82
C LYS A 418 -7.14 42.43 25.77
N SER A 419 -6.68 41.33 26.39
CA SER A 419 -5.50 41.37 27.26
C SER A 419 -4.21 41.54 26.46
N LYS A 420 -4.08 40.90 25.28
CA LYS A 420 -2.98 41.15 24.34
C LYS A 420 -2.97 42.58 23.84
N GLY A 421 -4.13 43.13 23.41
CA GLY A 421 -4.22 44.53 22.98
C GLY A 421 -3.88 45.56 24.07
N LYS A 422 -4.22 45.28 25.33
CA LYS A 422 -3.81 46.10 26.48
C LYS A 422 -2.32 45.99 26.81
N ALA A 423 -1.69 44.84 26.56
CA ALA A 423 -0.24 44.68 26.75
C ALA A 423 0.56 45.49 25.71
N THR A 424 0.12 45.50 24.44
CA THR A 424 0.74 46.31 23.38
C THR A 424 0.56 47.81 23.62
N ALA A 425 -0.64 48.25 24.00
CA ALA A 425 -0.90 49.67 24.30
C ALA A 425 -0.12 50.20 25.52
N LYS A 426 0.19 49.33 26.50
CA LYS A 426 0.99 49.69 27.68
C LYS A 426 2.51 49.71 27.40
N GLN A 427 2.97 49.07 26.33
CA GLN A 427 4.34 49.18 25.83
C GLN A 427 4.53 50.43 24.97
N GLU A 428 3.54 50.81 24.15
CA GLU A 428 3.59 52.05 23.35
C GLU A 428 3.49 53.32 24.23
N ALA A 429 2.66 53.31 25.29
CA ALA A 429 2.57 54.45 26.22
C ALA A 429 3.87 54.69 27.04
N LYS A 430 4.71 53.67 27.23
CA LYS A 430 6.01 53.81 27.92
C LYS A 430 7.16 54.25 27.01
N GLY A 431 6.96 54.23 25.68
CA GLY A 431 7.95 54.69 24.70
C GLY A 431 7.85 56.18 24.34
N ILE A 432 6.81 56.88 24.81
CA ILE A 432 6.56 58.30 24.52
C ILE A 432 6.96 59.23 25.69
N GLU A 433 7.26 58.67 26.87
CA GLU A 433 7.77 59.41 28.05
C GLU A 433 9.30 59.32 28.24
N MET A 434 10.08 59.05 27.17
CA MET A 434 11.55 59.16 27.20
C MET A 434 12.07 60.26 26.29
#